data_AF-A0A7C8FHK8-F1
#
_entry.id   AF-A0A7C8FHK8-F1
#
_cell.length_a   1.000
_cell.length_b   1.000
_cell.length_c   1.000
_cell.angle_alpha   90.00
_cell.angle_beta   90.00
_cell.angle_gamma   90.00
#
_symmetry.space_group_name_H-M   'P 1'
#
loop_
_entity.id
_entity.type
_entity.pdbx_description
1 polymer ?
#
loop_
_entity_poly.entity_id
_entity_poly.type
_entity_poly.pdbx_seq_one_letter_code
_entity_poly.pdbx_strand_id
1 'polypeptide(L)'
;MNYNWAGDVILHNCAVDHKRFVLGSKKPIRTDIREFVSPADDVVIKETLNLLANEMNLPTTKSPGDFDRRALIIWDYVARGVRYQFDAKRQRKGDFWLFPSETITLRFGDCEDASFLLASLLIGSGISPFNVRVTLGELHESTGKSLGGHCWVMYKSELGRWCLLESTVERAPGSLQPADRIAANGLVNYVPHFCFNNVHLWSIRHDAVNYADIQSYLKNPKMRLVNLADPAFPSGGLISMLTGDNSPGHLELTQQVMKMFGFSEDAIDIAADAAQDPDFYEWDTPSAHAQTKSDDKTGKTMEDQNAAIDNYRDWIACRKNQLLQQKKPEFKLFFIGYLLHAIQDLASHQGLTNAQHAYESYIDPVAKKVGDCDHSPKNREIAIQYSHDYLDKLLATYPDLAKLKKYKGGFSLLGHKVSKDDKERLLDKEGWDLSIGKYTIYKDSAEAYAKVMSDNPRITWPCDGVFADLLATV
;
A
#
# COMPACT_ATOMS: atom_id res chain seq x y z
N MET A 1 -10.67 23.15 2.79
CA MET A 1 -10.79 23.86 4.09
C MET A 1 -9.38 24.09 4.63
N ASN A 2 -9.12 25.18 5.34
CA ASN A 2 -7.83 25.40 6.00
C ASN A 2 -7.98 25.10 7.49
N TYR A 3 -7.28 24.08 7.98
CA TYR A 3 -7.27 23.75 9.40
C TYR A 3 -6.07 24.42 10.09
N ASN A 4 -6.22 24.77 11.36
CA ASN A 4 -5.09 25.18 12.17
C ASN A 4 -4.32 23.95 12.66
N TRP A 5 -3.41 23.46 11.81
CA TRP A 5 -2.59 22.27 12.10
C TRP A 5 -1.68 22.39 13.33
N ALA A 6 -1.48 23.61 13.85
CA ALA A 6 -0.75 23.81 15.10
C ALA A 6 -1.58 23.48 16.36
N GLY A 7 -2.91 23.37 16.22
CA GLY A 7 -3.88 23.23 17.30
C GLY A 7 -4.51 24.56 17.70
N ASP A 8 -5.79 24.54 18.11
CA ASP A 8 -6.54 25.75 18.48
C ASP A 8 -6.61 25.96 20.00
N VAL A 9 -6.85 24.88 20.76
CA VAL A 9 -7.03 24.96 22.22
C VAL A 9 -6.24 23.84 22.88
N ILE A 10 -5.37 24.19 23.83
CA ILE A 10 -4.66 23.19 24.65
C ILE A 10 -5.65 22.55 25.63
N LEU A 11 -5.66 21.22 25.66
CA LEU A 11 -6.43 20.43 26.60
C LEU A 11 -5.53 19.95 27.74
N HIS A 12 -6.01 20.12 28.97
CA HIS A 12 -5.26 19.72 30.16
C HIS A 12 -5.47 18.25 30.54
N ASN A 13 -6.67 17.71 30.29
CA ASN A 13 -6.94 16.29 30.54
C ASN A 13 -6.48 15.45 29.33
N CYS A 14 -5.27 14.92 29.42
CA CYS A 14 -4.64 14.12 28.36
C CYS A 14 -4.84 12.60 28.56
N ALA A 15 -5.63 12.19 29.55
CA ALA A 15 -5.71 10.79 29.91
C ALA A 15 -6.66 10.02 28.98
N VAL A 16 -6.17 8.90 28.44
CA VAL A 16 -6.92 7.93 27.64
C VAL A 16 -7.11 6.63 28.43
N ASP A 17 -8.30 6.05 28.32
CA ASP A 17 -8.65 4.79 28.98
C ASP A 17 -8.72 3.66 27.96
N HIS A 18 -8.52 2.43 28.44
CA HIS A 18 -8.70 1.20 27.65
C HIS A 18 -7.75 1.01 26.46
N LYS A 19 -6.74 1.87 26.27
CA LYS A 19 -5.70 1.74 25.23
C LYS A 19 -4.49 0.91 25.65
N ARG A 20 -4.33 0.65 26.95
CA ARG A 20 -3.24 -0.17 27.51
C ARG A 20 -3.76 -1.13 28.57
N PHE A 21 -3.05 -2.23 28.77
CA PHE A 21 -3.29 -3.21 29.81
C PHE A 21 -1.99 -3.54 30.52
N VAL A 22 -2.08 -3.94 31.80
CA VAL A 22 -0.92 -4.52 32.49
C VAL A 22 -0.65 -5.90 31.89
N LEU A 23 0.60 -6.18 31.50
CA LEU A 23 1.02 -7.50 31.03
C LEU A 23 0.66 -8.58 32.07
N GLY A 24 0.05 -9.67 31.63
CA GLY A 24 -0.48 -10.72 32.52
C GLY A 24 -1.83 -10.38 33.19
N SER A 25 -2.42 -9.21 32.91
CA SER A 25 -3.72 -8.80 33.42
C SER A 25 -4.71 -8.49 32.29
N LYS A 26 -6.00 -8.53 32.62
CA LYS A 26 -7.07 -7.98 31.75
C LYS A 26 -7.50 -6.57 32.15
N LYS A 27 -6.90 -6.00 33.20
CA LYS A 27 -7.27 -4.67 33.69
C LYS A 27 -6.60 -3.59 32.81
N PRO A 28 -7.39 -2.70 32.21
CA PRO A 28 -6.85 -1.57 31.46
C PRO A 28 -6.17 -0.60 32.41
N ILE A 29 -5.18 0.14 31.91
CA ILE A 29 -4.56 1.25 32.62
C ILE A 29 -4.91 2.57 31.93
N ARG A 30 -5.11 3.58 32.76
CA ARG A 30 -5.26 4.96 32.30
C ARG A 30 -3.87 5.50 31.96
N THR A 31 -3.70 5.99 30.76
CA THR A 31 -2.39 6.42 30.22
C THR A 31 -2.51 7.85 29.72
N ASP A 32 -1.48 8.68 29.88
CA ASP A 32 -1.45 9.97 29.23
C ASP A 32 -1.16 9.78 27.73
N ILE A 33 -1.99 10.32 26.85
CA ILE A 33 -1.82 10.13 25.40
C ILE A 33 -0.44 10.60 24.91
N ARG A 34 0.16 11.58 25.59
CA ARG A 34 1.45 12.13 25.22
C ARG A 34 2.60 11.14 25.44
N GLU A 35 2.41 10.13 26.29
CA GLU A 35 3.40 9.07 26.53
C GLU A 35 3.59 8.14 25.32
N PHE A 36 2.64 8.12 24.38
CA PHE A 36 2.79 7.36 23.13
C PHE A 36 3.76 8.01 22.14
N VAL A 37 4.18 9.25 22.38
CA VAL A 37 5.25 9.89 21.61
C VAL A 37 6.50 9.91 22.48
N SER A 38 7.49 9.09 22.14
CA SER A 38 8.72 8.98 22.92
C SER A 38 9.43 10.34 22.99
N PRO A 39 10.07 10.65 24.13
CA PRO A 39 10.93 11.81 24.23
C PRO A 39 12.19 11.64 23.35
N ALA A 40 12.85 12.76 23.05
CA ALA A 40 14.01 12.78 22.16
C ALA A 40 15.19 11.94 22.66
N ASP A 41 15.24 11.63 23.96
CA ASP A 41 16.31 10.89 24.59
C ASP A 41 16.09 9.38 24.72
N ASP A 42 14.95 8.87 24.23
CA ASP A 42 14.62 7.44 24.20
C ASP A 42 15.72 6.60 23.52
N VAL A 43 16.13 5.53 24.20
CA VAL A 43 17.27 4.69 23.79
C VAL A 43 16.97 3.95 22.49
N VAL A 44 15.77 3.38 22.34
CA VAL A 44 15.39 2.59 21.16
C VAL A 44 15.27 3.51 19.94
N ILE A 45 14.72 4.71 20.15
CA ILE A 45 14.64 5.74 19.10
C ILE A 45 16.04 6.16 18.65
N LYS A 46 16.97 6.43 19.58
CA LYS A 46 18.36 6.79 19.24
C LYS A 46 19.11 5.69 18.51
N GLU A 47 18.97 4.44 18.95
CA GLU A 47 19.57 3.29 18.28
C GLU A 47 19.06 3.18 16.84
N THR A 48 17.75 3.33 16.65
CA THR A 48 17.13 3.34 15.32
C THR A 48 17.67 4.48 14.46
N LEU A 49 17.76 5.71 14.98
CA LEU A 49 18.29 6.85 14.23
C LEU A 49 19.77 6.70 13.87
N ASN A 50 20.57 6.08 14.73
CA ASN A 50 21.97 5.76 14.42
C ASN A 50 22.05 4.76 13.26
N LEU A 51 21.17 3.75 13.22
CA LEU A 51 21.07 2.84 12.08
C LEU A 51 20.70 3.60 10.81
N LEU A 52 19.70 4.48 10.85
CA LEU A 52 19.30 5.30 9.70
C LEU A 52 20.41 6.24 9.20
N ALA A 53 21.22 6.79 10.11
CA ALA A 53 22.38 7.60 9.74
C ALA A 53 23.40 6.78 8.95
N ASN A 54 23.64 5.54 9.38
CA ASN A 54 24.63 4.66 8.76
C ASN A 54 24.14 4.01 7.45
N GLU A 55 22.87 3.61 7.39
CA GLU A 55 22.32 2.81 6.28
C GLU A 55 21.56 3.64 5.25
N MET A 56 20.94 4.75 5.66
CA MET A 56 20.05 5.55 4.82
C MET A 56 20.54 6.98 4.62
N ASN A 57 21.78 7.28 5.04
CA ASN A 57 22.38 8.62 4.99
C ASN A 57 21.48 9.68 5.65
N LEU A 58 20.85 9.34 6.78
CA LEU A 58 20.09 10.30 7.57
C LEU A 58 21.03 11.46 7.99
N PRO A 59 20.71 12.72 7.67
CA PRO A 59 21.57 13.84 8.04
C PRO A 59 21.79 13.92 9.55
N THR A 60 23.03 14.12 10.00
CA THR A 60 23.38 14.29 11.43
C THR A 60 23.67 15.75 11.78
N THR A 61 23.75 16.63 10.78
CA THR A 61 23.98 18.07 10.90
C THR A 61 22.68 18.87 11.09
N LYS A 62 22.78 20.20 11.28
CA LYS A 62 21.63 21.12 11.37
C LYS A 62 21.71 22.20 10.29
N SER A 63 22.25 21.83 9.13
CA SER A 63 22.37 22.71 7.98
C SER A 63 20.99 22.95 7.36
N PRO A 64 20.78 24.07 6.64
CA PRO A 64 19.54 24.30 5.90
C PRO A 64 19.20 23.11 4.99
N GLY A 65 17.96 22.63 5.09
CA GLY A 65 17.41 21.48 4.39
C GLY A 65 17.55 20.14 5.11
N ASP A 66 18.39 20.04 6.16
CA ASP A 66 18.63 18.77 6.85
C ASP A 66 17.38 18.26 7.57
N PHE A 67 16.54 19.13 8.16
CA PHE A 67 15.35 18.70 8.88
C PHE A 67 14.27 18.16 7.93
N ASP A 68 14.08 18.82 6.79
CA ASP A 68 13.13 18.35 5.77
C ASP A 68 13.60 17.02 5.16
N ARG A 69 14.91 16.87 4.94
CA ARG A 69 15.50 15.61 4.46
C ARG A 69 15.39 14.49 5.50
N ARG A 70 15.60 14.79 6.79
CA ARG A 70 15.33 13.84 7.89
C ARG A 70 13.88 13.40 7.88
N ALA A 71 12.96 14.34 7.76
CA ALA A 71 11.53 14.04 7.76
C ALA A 71 11.16 13.07 6.64
N LEU A 72 11.67 13.25 5.42
CA LEU A 72 11.44 12.34 4.30
C LEU A 72 12.04 10.95 4.53
N ILE A 73 13.30 10.87 4.97
CA ILE A 73 13.97 9.58 5.21
C ILE A 73 13.28 8.78 6.31
N ILE A 74 12.92 9.44 7.42
CA ILE A 74 12.25 8.83 8.56
C ILE A 74 10.83 8.41 8.17
N TRP A 75 10.10 9.26 7.44
CA TRP A 75 8.78 8.92 6.92
C TRP A 75 8.85 7.66 6.05
N ASP A 76 9.76 7.62 5.09
CA ASP A 76 9.92 6.48 4.19
C ASP A 76 10.32 5.20 4.94
N TYR A 77 11.18 5.33 5.97
CA TYR A 77 11.56 4.21 6.83
C TYR A 77 10.35 3.61 7.57
N VAL A 78 9.50 4.45 8.18
CA VAL A 78 8.33 3.97 8.92
C VAL A 78 7.29 3.38 7.97
N ALA A 79 7.00 4.08 6.87
CA ALA A 79 6.06 3.63 5.83
C ALA A 79 6.41 2.24 5.29
N ARG A 80 7.70 1.97 5.05
CA ARG A 80 8.16 0.67 4.57
C ARG A 80 8.34 -0.39 5.66
N GLY A 81 8.64 0.05 6.88
CA GLY A 81 9.12 -0.81 7.96
C GLY A 81 8.06 -1.29 8.95
N VAL A 82 6.87 -0.69 8.96
CA VAL A 82 5.76 -1.07 9.83
C VAL A 82 4.66 -1.71 9.00
N ARG A 83 4.46 -3.01 9.16
CA ARG A 83 3.35 -3.71 8.52
C ARG A 83 2.04 -3.36 9.23
N TYR A 84 1.09 -2.81 8.48
CA TYR A 84 -0.17 -2.41 9.08
C TYR A 84 -0.99 -3.63 9.55
N GLN A 85 -1.42 -3.66 10.81
CA GLN A 85 -2.09 -4.82 11.42
C GLN A 85 -3.09 -4.40 12.51
N PHE A 86 -4.36 -4.81 12.37
CA PHE A 86 -5.38 -4.61 13.41
C PHE A 86 -5.17 -5.48 14.65
N ASP A 87 -5.50 -4.93 15.81
CA ASP A 87 -5.53 -5.65 17.09
C ASP A 87 -6.51 -6.84 17.13
N ALA A 88 -7.56 -6.80 16.30
CA ALA A 88 -8.73 -7.66 16.44
C ALA A 88 -8.46 -9.16 16.25
N LYS A 89 -7.41 -9.59 15.52
CA LYS A 89 -7.18 -11.03 15.23
C LYS A 89 -6.23 -11.74 16.21
N ARG A 90 -5.35 -11.05 16.93
CA ARG A 90 -4.41 -11.68 17.91
C ARG A 90 -4.64 -11.24 19.37
N GLN A 91 -5.02 -9.99 19.61
CA GLN A 91 -5.04 -9.44 20.98
C GLN A 91 -6.36 -9.66 21.74
N ARG A 92 -7.39 -10.27 21.13
CA ARG A 92 -8.69 -10.68 21.76
C ARG A 92 -9.37 -9.62 22.65
N LYS A 93 -8.99 -8.34 22.61
CA LYS A 93 -9.49 -7.29 23.51
C LYS A 93 -9.28 -5.88 22.95
N GLY A 94 -10.28 -5.35 22.24
CA GLY A 94 -10.35 -3.91 21.95
C GLY A 94 -9.18 -3.35 21.13
N ASP A 95 -9.10 -2.03 21.15
CA ASP A 95 -8.16 -1.15 20.44
C ASP A 95 -7.03 -0.80 21.45
N PHE A 96 -5.82 -1.31 21.20
CA PHE A 96 -4.66 -1.38 22.06
C PHE A 96 -3.45 -0.71 21.39
N TRP A 97 -2.96 0.35 22.00
CA TRP A 97 -1.91 1.17 21.41
C TRP A 97 -0.53 0.68 21.82
N LEU A 98 0.35 0.51 20.84
CA LEU A 98 1.75 0.18 20.99
C LEU A 98 2.57 1.44 21.28
N PHE A 99 3.58 1.28 22.15
CA PHE A 99 4.63 2.28 22.26
C PHE A 99 5.57 2.22 21.06
N PRO A 100 6.24 3.33 20.69
CA PRO A 100 7.19 3.37 19.57
C PRO A 100 8.25 2.26 19.60
N SER A 101 8.76 1.91 20.78
CA SER A 101 9.72 0.82 20.97
C SER A 101 9.11 -0.57 20.70
N GLU A 102 7.83 -0.76 21.04
CA GLU A 102 7.08 -1.96 20.73
C GLU A 102 6.83 -2.04 19.22
N THR A 103 6.40 -0.95 18.57
CA THR A 103 6.18 -0.88 17.11
C THR A 103 7.46 -1.17 16.32
N ILE A 104 8.61 -0.60 16.70
CA ILE A 104 9.92 -0.91 16.09
C ILE A 104 10.27 -2.39 16.22
N THR A 105 10.04 -2.97 17.41
CA THR A 105 10.42 -4.35 17.70
C THR A 105 9.52 -5.34 16.97
N LEU A 106 8.22 -5.06 16.96
CA LEU A 106 7.19 -5.92 16.38
C LEU A 106 7.11 -5.78 14.86
N ARG A 107 7.51 -4.63 14.31
CA ARG A 107 7.38 -4.29 12.88
C ARG A 107 5.95 -4.36 12.37
N PHE A 108 4.99 -4.20 13.27
CA PHE A 108 3.58 -4.06 12.94
C PHE A 108 2.88 -3.12 13.91
N GLY A 109 1.73 -2.61 13.49
CA GLY A 109 0.84 -1.73 14.25
C GLY A 109 -0.23 -1.19 13.30
N ASP A 110 -1.23 -0.48 13.79
CA ASP A 110 -2.19 0.23 12.94
C ASP A 110 -1.83 1.72 12.77
N CYS A 111 -2.80 2.58 12.43
CA CYS A 111 -2.52 3.95 11.99
C CYS A 111 -1.88 4.79 13.09
N GLU A 112 -2.32 4.60 14.33
CA GLU A 112 -1.81 5.30 15.48
C GLU A 112 -0.42 4.82 15.87
N ASP A 113 -0.18 3.51 15.88
CA ASP A 113 1.10 2.92 16.29
C ASP A 113 2.23 3.38 15.35
N ALA A 114 1.95 3.38 14.05
CA ALA A 114 2.88 3.87 13.04
C ALA A 114 3.09 5.39 13.16
N SER A 115 2.03 6.15 13.43
CA SER A 115 2.11 7.61 13.63
C SER A 115 2.90 7.97 14.89
N PHE A 116 2.73 7.23 15.97
CA PHE A 116 3.47 7.37 17.22
C PHE A 116 4.96 7.16 17.01
N LEU A 117 5.31 6.07 16.32
CA LEU A 117 6.68 5.78 15.95
C LEU A 117 7.27 6.89 15.06
N LEU A 118 6.56 7.28 14.00
CA LEU A 118 7.01 8.33 13.08
C LEU A 118 7.29 9.64 13.81
N ALA A 119 6.33 10.13 14.60
CA ALA A 119 6.52 11.35 15.38
C ALA A 119 7.70 11.27 16.35
N SER A 120 7.87 10.11 17.00
CA SER A 120 8.96 9.86 17.95
C SER A 120 10.33 9.89 17.28
N LEU A 121 10.48 9.26 16.10
CA LEU A 121 11.72 9.30 15.33
C LEU A 121 12.02 10.71 14.82
N LEU A 122 11.02 11.46 14.35
CA LEU A 122 11.19 12.86 13.95
C LEU A 122 11.75 13.69 15.11
N ILE A 123 11.12 13.59 16.29
CA ILE A 123 11.55 14.29 17.50
C ILE A 123 12.96 13.85 17.92
N GLY A 124 13.21 12.54 17.97
CA GLY A 124 14.53 11.98 18.32
C GLY A 124 15.63 12.39 17.35
N SER A 125 15.30 12.62 16.08
CA SER A 125 16.26 13.12 15.08
C SER A 125 16.69 14.57 15.31
N GLY A 126 16.13 15.24 16.31
CA GLY A 126 16.43 16.61 16.67
C GLY A 126 15.49 17.64 16.06
N ILE A 127 14.39 17.23 15.40
CA ILE A 127 13.31 18.13 15.02
C ILE A 127 12.58 18.55 16.31
N SER A 128 12.31 19.85 16.44
CA SER A 128 11.59 20.37 17.61
C SER A 128 10.23 19.67 17.75
N PRO A 129 9.85 19.19 18.96
CA PRO A 129 8.52 18.67 19.21
C PRO A 129 7.40 19.65 18.84
N PHE A 130 7.67 20.96 18.83
CA PHE A 130 6.68 21.96 18.43
C PHE A 130 6.42 22.01 16.92
N ASN A 131 7.26 21.37 16.11
CA ASN A 131 7.11 21.21 14.66
C ASN A 131 6.58 19.82 14.26
N VAL A 132 6.25 18.95 15.21
CA VAL A 132 5.72 17.61 14.95
C VAL A 132 4.40 17.44 15.72
N ARG A 133 3.38 16.92 15.06
CA ARG A 133 2.11 16.54 15.70
C ARG A 133 1.69 15.15 15.25
N VAL A 134 1.17 14.35 16.15
CA VAL A 134 0.28 13.25 15.82
C VAL A 134 -1.14 13.79 15.80
N THR A 135 -1.91 13.47 14.78
CA THR A 135 -3.28 13.94 14.59
C THR A 135 -4.24 12.77 14.68
N LEU A 136 -5.32 12.95 15.43
CA LEU A 136 -6.47 12.04 15.48
C LEU A 136 -7.64 12.72 14.78
N GLY A 137 -8.22 12.03 13.80
CA GLY A 137 -9.22 12.61 12.93
C GLY A 137 -10.12 11.59 12.27
N GLU A 138 -10.70 12.00 11.16
CA GLU A 138 -11.46 11.15 10.26
C GLU A 138 -11.01 11.35 8.81
N LEU A 139 -11.18 10.30 8.03
CA LEU A 139 -11.13 10.37 6.57
C LEU A 139 -12.54 10.47 6.02
N HIS A 140 -12.75 11.33 5.04
CA HIS A 140 -14.04 11.53 4.37
C HIS A 140 -13.86 11.38 2.86
N GLU A 141 -14.77 10.68 2.18
CA GLU A 141 -14.81 10.69 0.72
C GLU A 141 -15.02 12.13 0.20
N SER A 142 -14.71 12.38 -1.08
CA SER A 142 -15.06 13.64 -1.76
C SER A 142 -16.56 13.99 -1.70
N THR A 143 -17.41 12.97 -1.52
CA THR A 143 -18.87 13.10 -1.33
C THR A 143 -19.27 13.60 0.07
N GLY A 144 -18.32 13.69 1.01
CA GLY A 144 -18.54 14.06 2.42
C GLY A 144 -18.96 12.88 3.32
N LYS A 145 -18.95 11.65 2.79
CA LYS A 145 -19.21 10.44 3.59
C LYS A 145 -17.97 10.07 4.41
N SER A 146 -18.14 9.92 5.72
CA SER A 146 -17.06 9.47 6.61
C SER A 146 -16.63 8.04 6.26
N LEU A 147 -15.33 7.89 6.01
CA LEU A 147 -14.58 6.64 5.93
C LEU A 147 -14.05 6.21 7.31
N GLY A 148 -14.36 6.95 8.36
CA GLY A 148 -14.06 6.63 9.76
C GLY A 148 -12.74 7.16 10.31
N GLY A 149 -12.43 6.71 11.53
CA GLY A 149 -11.33 7.23 12.34
C GLY A 149 -9.95 6.89 11.76
N HIS A 150 -9.03 7.86 11.82
CA HIS A 150 -7.67 7.71 11.29
C HIS A 150 -6.66 8.54 12.08
N CYS A 151 -5.40 8.11 12.04
CA CYS A 151 -4.28 8.78 12.69
C CYS A 151 -3.12 9.01 11.71
N TRP A 152 -2.54 10.21 11.74
CA TRP A 152 -1.44 10.61 10.85
C TRP A 152 -0.51 11.62 11.53
N VAL A 153 0.64 11.92 10.92
CA VAL A 153 1.62 12.88 11.44
C VAL A 153 1.57 14.20 10.65
N MET A 154 1.73 15.31 11.35
CA MET A 154 1.96 16.63 10.77
C MET A 154 3.37 17.09 11.10
N TYR A 155 4.09 17.57 10.10
CA TYR A 155 5.42 18.14 10.25
C TYR A 155 5.43 19.56 9.72
N LYS A 156 5.99 20.50 10.48
CA LYS A 156 6.22 21.87 10.02
C LYS A 156 7.60 21.97 9.39
N SER A 157 7.64 22.11 8.07
CA SER A 157 8.88 22.20 7.30
C SER A 157 9.73 23.39 7.68
N GLU A 158 10.99 23.41 7.24
CA GLU A 158 11.90 24.53 7.49
C GLU A 158 11.38 25.86 6.90
N LEU A 159 10.54 25.79 5.85
CA LEU A 159 9.84 26.94 5.28
C LEU A 159 8.59 27.36 6.08
N GLY A 160 8.34 26.74 7.23
CA GLY A 160 7.23 27.05 8.13
C GLY A 160 5.88 26.52 7.67
N ARG A 161 5.84 25.60 6.69
CA ARG A 161 4.60 25.04 6.15
C ARG A 161 4.26 23.71 6.83
N TRP A 162 3.01 23.52 7.20
CA TRP A 162 2.55 22.22 7.70
C TRP A 162 2.39 21.24 6.54
N CYS A 163 2.99 20.08 6.69
CA CYS A 163 3.00 18.96 5.77
C CYS A 163 2.36 17.75 6.44
N LEU A 164 1.54 17.03 5.69
CA LEU A 164 0.91 15.79 6.15
C LEU A 164 1.82 14.62 5.78
N LEU A 165 2.16 13.81 6.79
CA LEU A 165 2.98 12.62 6.68
C LEU A 165 2.10 11.42 7.04
N GLU A 166 1.64 10.73 6.00
CA GLU A 166 0.78 9.55 6.15
C GLU A 166 1.64 8.34 6.46
N SER A 167 1.56 7.76 7.65
CA SER A 167 2.39 6.60 8.00
C SER A 167 1.88 5.28 7.44
N THR A 168 0.66 5.25 6.90
CA THR A 168 0.02 4.02 6.39
C THR A 168 0.16 3.84 4.87
N VAL A 169 0.93 4.69 4.19
CA VAL A 169 1.33 4.46 2.78
C VAL A 169 2.52 3.51 2.71
N GLU A 170 2.75 2.91 1.54
CA GLU A 170 3.91 2.05 1.29
C GLU A 170 5.25 2.77 1.42
N ARG A 171 5.31 4.02 0.96
CA ARG A 171 6.53 4.83 0.87
C ARG A 171 6.22 6.30 1.01
N ALA A 172 7.22 7.05 1.49
CA ALA A 172 7.10 8.50 1.45
C ALA A 172 7.13 8.98 -0.02
N PRO A 173 6.35 10.02 -0.37
CA PRO A 173 6.50 10.71 -1.64
C PRO A 173 7.90 11.34 -1.74
N GLY A 174 8.39 11.56 -2.96
CA GLY A 174 9.70 12.19 -3.18
C GLY A 174 9.82 13.65 -2.70
N SER A 175 8.74 14.25 -2.20
CA SER A 175 8.75 15.60 -1.63
C SER A 175 7.64 15.80 -0.60
N LEU A 176 7.91 16.65 0.40
CA LEU A 176 6.94 17.03 1.43
C LEU A 176 5.76 17.78 0.82
N GLN A 177 4.55 17.26 1.01
CA GLN A 177 3.33 17.86 0.49
C GLN A 177 2.69 18.78 1.54
N PRO A 178 2.30 20.01 1.18
CA PRO A 178 1.54 20.88 2.08
C PRO A 178 0.20 20.25 2.47
N ALA A 179 -0.12 20.28 3.76
CA ALA A 179 -1.31 19.64 4.30
C ALA A 179 -2.62 20.19 3.73
N ASP A 180 -2.72 21.52 3.58
CA ASP A 180 -3.93 22.16 3.03
C ASP A 180 -4.22 21.69 1.60
N ARG A 181 -3.17 21.38 0.82
CA ARG A 181 -3.34 20.86 -0.55
C ARG A 181 -3.94 19.45 -0.53
N ILE A 182 -3.47 18.58 0.36
CA ILE A 182 -3.98 17.21 0.51
C ILE A 182 -5.41 17.25 1.06
N ALA A 183 -5.66 18.08 2.08
CA ALA A 183 -6.95 18.16 2.75
C ALA A 183 -8.04 18.85 1.90
N ALA A 184 -7.68 19.72 0.95
CA ALA A 184 -8.67 20.43 0.12
C ALA A 184 -8.90 19.82 -1.27
N ASN A 185 -7.89 19.15 -1.84
CA ASN A 185 -7.92 18.67 -3.23
C ASN A 185 -7.64 17.16 -3.35
N GLY A 186 -7.70 16.42 -2.24
CA GLY A 186 -7.62 14.97 -2.24
C GLY A 186 -8.93 14.31 -2.66
N LEU A 187 -8.87 13.07 -3.16
CA LEU A 187 -10.07 12.22 -3.32
C LEU A 187 -10.67 11.83 -1.96
N VAL A 188 -9.84 11.89 -0.91
CA VAL A 188 -10.19 11.74 0.50
C VAL A 188 -9.80 13.01 1.25
N ASN A 189 -10.71 13.52 2.07
CA ASN A 189 -10.54 14.69 2.92
C ASN A 189 -10.12 14.26 4.32
N TYR A 190 -9.01 14.82 4.81
CA TYR A 190 -8.52 14.62 6.17
C TYR A 190 -9.17 15.65 7.09
N VAL A 191 -9.99 15.20 8.03
CA VAL A 191 -10.70 16.05 8.98
C VAL A 191 -10.08 15.86 10.37
N PRO A 192 -9.22 16.80 10.84
CA PRO A 192 -8.56 16.67 12.13
C PRO A 192 -9.46 17.09 13.30
N HIS A 193 -9.51 16.27 14.35
CA HIS A 193 -10.23 16.59 15.59
C HIS A 193 -9.29 17.01 16.72
N PHE A 194 -8.19 16.28 16.89
CA PHE A 194 -7.17 16.54 17.89
C PHE A 194 -5.79 16.41 17.27
N CYS A 195 -4.82 17.15 17.79
CA CYS A 195 -3.42 16.90 17.51
C CYS A 195 -2.61 17.00 18.80
N PHE A 196 -1.48 16.30 18.88
CA PHE A 196 -0.65 16.27 20.08
C PHE A 196 0.80 15.98 19.76
N ASN A 197 1.66 16.24 20.74
CA ASN A 197 3.04 15.78 20.77
C ASN A 197 3.35 15.26 22.19
N ASN A 198 4.61 15.01 22.50
CA ASN A 198 5.02 14.56 23.83
C ASN A 198 4.91 15.65 24.93
N VAL A 199 4.41 16.86 24.62
CA VAL A 199 4.30 17.99 25.55
C VAL A 199 2.84 18.42 25.77
N HIS A 200 2.06 18.61 24.71
CA HIS A 200 0.68 19.08 24.79
C HIS A 200 -0.25 18.28 23.88
N LEU A 201 -1.54 18.32 24.25
CA LEU A 201 -2.68 17.90 23.45
C LEU A 201 -3.49 19.14 23.09
N TRP A 202 -3.91 19.24 21.83
CA TRP A 202 -4.75 20.30 21.31
C TRP A 202 -6.02 19.74 20.68
N SER A 203 -7.14 20.44 20.82
CA SER A 203 -8.29 20.28 19.91
C SER A 203 -8.13 21.18 18.69
N ILE A 204 -8.63 20.73 17.55
CA ILE A 204 -8.73 21.51 16.31
C ILE A 204 -10.20 21.82 16.05
N ARG A 205 -10.53 23.10 15.80
CA ARG A 205 -11.91 23.55 15.59
C ARG A 205 -12.26 23.44 14.10
N HIS A 206 -13.40 22.81 13.83
CA HIS A 206 -14.02 22.79 12.50
C HIS A 206 -15.53 22.55 12.61
N ASP A 207 -16.24 22.79 11.51
CA ASP A 207 -17.71 22.81 11.49
C ASP A 207 -18.36 21.42 11.66
N ALA A 208 -17.57 20.35 11.49
CA ALA A 208 -18.08 19.00 11.30
C ALA A 208 -18.34 18.20 12.59
N VAL A 209 -17.91 18.68 13.77
CA VAL A 209 -18.29 18.27 15.15
C VAL A 209 -17.24 18.83 16.12
N ASN A 210 -17.65 19.44 17.25
CA ASN A 210 -16.73 19.83 18.31
C ASN A 210 -16.81 18.82 19.46
N TYR A 211 -15.80 17.95 19.59
CA TYR A 211 -15.65 17.12 20.77
C TYR A 211 -15.13 17.96 21.94
N ALA A 212 -15.82 17.92 23.08
CA ALA A 212 -15.42 18.66 24.28
C ALA A 212 -14.14 18.11 24.93
N ASP A 213 -13.87 16.81 24.72
CA ASP A 213 -12.72 16.10 25.28
C ASP A 213 -12.38 14.86 24.44
N ILE A 214 -11.15 14.36 24.60
CA ILE A 214 -10.61 13.24 23.82
C ILE A 214 -11.29 11.89 24.14
N GLN A 215 -11.80 11.70 25.36
CA GLN A 215 -12.47 10.46 25.75
C GLN A 215 -13.82 10.31 25.06
N SER A 216 -14.55 11.43 24.93
CA SER A 216 -15.79 11.50 24.17
C SER A 216 -15.57 11.16 22.70
N TYR A 217 -14.44 11.59 22.12
CA TYR A 217 -14.03 11.21 20.77
C TYR A 217 -13.73 9.70 20.66
N LEU A 218 -12.89 9.15 21.53
CA LEU A 218 -12.50 7.73 21.50
C LEU A 218 -13.67 6.76 21.78
N LYS A 219 -14.72 7.21 22.48
CA LYS A 219 -15.92 6.39 22.77
C LYS A 219 -16.92 6.34 21.62
N ASN A 220 -16.80 7.23 20.63
CA ASN A 220 -17.76 7.29 19.54
C ASN A 220 -17.64 6.04 18.64
N PRO A 221 -18.70 5.22 18.48
CA PRO A 221 -18.64 4.00 17.66
C PRO A 221 -18.35 4.27 16.18
N LYS A 222 -18.67 5.48 15.67
CA LYS A 222 -18.31 5.92 14.31
C LYS A 222 -16.82 6.26 14.17
N MET A 223 -16.15 6.49 15.31
CA MET A 223 -14.69 6.65 15.42
C MET A 223 -14.02 5.31 15.74
N ARG A 224 -14.74 4.18 15.71
CA ARG A 224 -14.06 2.89 15.59
C ARG A 224 -13.23 2.97 14.32
N LEU A 225 -11.93 2.82 14.49
CA LEU A 225 -10.94 2.79 13.43
C LEU A 225 -11.49 1.96 12.29
N VAL A 226 -11.57 2.60 11.11
CA VAL A 226 -12.07 1.88 9.97
C VAL A 226 -11.01 0.92 9.48
N ASN A 227 -11.51 -0.28 9.22
CA ASN A 227 -10.86 -1.38 8.55
C ASN A 227 -10.16 -0.90 7.26
N LEU A 228 -8.84 -0.71 7.32
CA LEU A 228 -7.90 -0.86 6.20
C LEU A 228 -7.26 -2.28 6.24
N ALA A 229 -7.94 -3.26 6.87
CA ALA A 229 -7.45 -4.57 7.34
C ALA A 229 -7.30 -5.64 6.26
N ASP A 230 -6.85 -5.22 5.09
CA ASP A 230 -5.84 -5.98 4.38
C ASP A 230 -4.90 -4.99 3.66
N PRO A 231 -3.74 -4.67 4.24
CA PRO A 231 -2.64 -4.03 3.54
C PRO A 231 -1.42 -4.97 3.61
N ALA A 232 -1.65 -6.24 3.35
CA ALA A 232 -1.02 -6.72 2.14
C ALA A 232 -1.82 -5.96 1.06
N PHE A 233 -1.21 -4.97 0.39
CA PHE A 233 -2.00 -4.12 -0.51
C PHE A 233 -2.75 -5.05 -1.47
N PRO A 234 -4.10 -5.03 -1.51
CA PRO A 234 -4.76 -5.54 -2.70
C PRO A 234 -4.16 -4.77 -3.87
N SER A 235 -3.87 -5.50 -4.95
CA SER A 235 -3.24 -4.96 -6.15
C SER A 235 -3.72 -3.54 -6.47
N GLY A 236 -2.80 -2.58 -6.46
CA GLY A 236 -3.09 -1.18 -6.81
C GLY A 236 -2.65 -0.11 -5.81
N GLY A 237 -2.16 -0.45 -4.61
CA GLY A 237 -1.56 0.54 -3.70
C GLY A 237 -2.48 1.71 -3.35
N LEU A 238 -1.97 2.95 -3.48
CA LEU A 238 -2.75 4.19 -3.32
C LEU A 238 -4.03 4.21 -4.19
N ILE A 239 -4.05 3.56 -5.35
CA ILE A 239 -5.21 3.57 -6.26
C ILE A 239 -6.37 2.77 -5.70
N SER A 240 -6.14 1.60 -5.09
CA SER A 240 -7.18 0.83 -4.39
C SER A 240 -7.81 1.63 -3.23
N MET A 241 -7.00 2.42 -2.51
CA MET A 241 -7.48 3.36 -1.49
C MET A 241 -8.30 4.52 -2.08
N LEU A 242 -7.98 4.94 -3.31
CA LEU A 242 -8.70 6.00 -4.04
C LEU A 242 -9.97 5.49 -4.73
N THR A 243 -10.08 4.20 -5.02
CA THR A 243 -11.25 3.56 -5.68
C THR A 243 -12.21 2.88 -4.70
N GLY A 244 -11.77 2.58 -3.47
CA GLY A 244 -12.59 1.94 -2.44
C GLY A 244 -12.72 0.42 -2.60
N ASP A 245 -11.80 -0.18 -3.36
CA ASP A 245 -11.73 -1.62 -3.59
C ASP A 245 -10.94 -2.32 -2.46
N ASN A 246 -11.62 -3.14 -1.66
CA ASN A 246 -11.04 -3.94 -0.56
C ASN A 246 -10.97 -5.44 -0.89
N SER A 247 -11.02 -5.79 -2.17
CA SER A 247 -11.16 -7.16 -2.60
C SER A 247 -9.78 -7.81 -2.84
N PRO A 248 -9.60 -9.12 -2.58
CA PRO A 248 -8.28 -9.76 -2.71
C PRO A 248 -7.72 -9.59 -4.13
N GLY A 249 -6.53 -9.02 -4.22
CA GLY A 249 -5.81 -8.74 -5.46
C GLY A 249 -4.63 -9.68 -5.70
N HIS A 250 -3.76 -9.32 -6.63
CA HIS A 250 -2.64 -10.18 -7.05
C HIS A 250 -1.74 -10.64 -5.91
N LEU A 251 -1.53 -9.77 -4.92
CA LEU A 251 -0.75 -10.08 -3.75
C LEU A 251 -1.39 -11.22 -2.96
N GLU A 252 -2.66 -11.09 -2.56
CA GLU A 252 -3.35 -12.08 -1.72
C GLU A 252 -3.49 -13.42 -2.43
N LEU A 253 -3.82 -13.39 -3.72
CA LEU A 253 -3.93 -14.60 -4.54
C LEU A 253 -2.59 -15.33 -4.61
N THR A 254 -1.50 -14.58 -4.81
CA THR A 254 -0.14 -15.14 -4.82
C THR A 254 0.24 -15.73 -3.46
N GLN A 255 -0.05 -15.03 -2.37
CA GLN A 255 0.19 -15.56 -1.01
C GLN A 255 -0.58 -16.86 -0.77
N GLN A 256 -1.85 -16.89 -1.15
CA GLN A 256 -2.72 -18.05 -0.99
C GLN A 256 -2.14 -19.27 -1.73
N VAL A 257 -1.82 -19.10 -3.01
CA VAL A 257 -1.28 -20.17 -3.85
C VAL A 257 0.06 -20.65 -3.30
N MET A 258 0.99 -19.76 -2.98
CA MET A 258 2.30 -20.17 -2.47
C MET A 258 2.22 -20.88 -1.12
N LYS A 259 1.28 -20.49 -0.24
CA LYS A 259 1.01 -21.22 1.01
C LYS A 259 0.57 -22.67 0.76
N MET A 260 -0.25 -22.92 -0.28
CA MET A 260 -0.66 -24.28 -0.66
C MET A 260 0.53 -25.18 -1.01
N PHE A 261 1.59 -24.62 -1.61
CA PHE A 261 2.81 -25.35 -1.95
C PHE A 261 3.84 -25.46 -0.80
N GLY A 262 3.55 -24.86 0.36
CA GLY A 262 4.41 -24.91 1.55
C GLY A 262 5.67 -24.05 1.43
N PHE A 263 5.59 -22.90 0.75
CA PHE A 263 6.64 -21.90 0.81
C PHE A 263 6.72 -21.27 2.21
N SER A 264 7.93 -20.94 2.66
CA SER A 264 8.21 -20.12 3.83
C SER A 264 7.65 -18.71 3.69
N GLU A 265 7.34 -18.05 4.80
CA GLU A 265 6.83 -16.66 4.80
C GLU A 265 7.76 -15.68 4.05
N ASP A 266 9.08 -15.75 4.25
CA ASP A 266 10.03 -14.86 3.54
C ASP A 266 9.96 -15.02 2.01
N ALA A 267 9.70 -16.23 1.53
CA ALA A 267 9.56 -16.51 0.11
C ALA A 267 8.22 -16.01 -0.44
N ILE A 268 7.16 -16.20 0.34
CA ILE A 268 5.83 -15.69 0.05
C ILE A 268 5.87 -14.17 -0.03
N ASP A 269 6.52 -13.49 0.91
CA ASP A 269 6.59 -12.03 0.95
C ASP A 269 7.26 -11.44 -0.30
N ILE A 270 8.37 -12.04 -0.78
CA ILE A 270 9.05 -11.58 -2.00
C ILE A 270 8.14 -11.71 -3.22
N ALA A 271 7.58 -12.90 -3.41
CA ALA A 271 6.81 -13.19 -4.61
C ALA A 271 5.45 -12.47 -4.60
N ALA A 272 4.79 -12.36 -3.45
CA ALA A 272 3.56 -11.60 -3.33
C ALA A 272 3.78 -10.10 -3.57
N ASP A 273 4.87 -9.52 -3.06
CA ASP A 273 5.27 -8.14 -3.37
C ASP A 273 5.50 -7.96 -4.88
N ALA A 274 6.21 -8.91 -5.49
CA ALA A 274 6.53 -8.87 -6.92
C ALA A 274 5.32 -9.11 -7.85
N ALA A 275 4.26 -9.76 -7.36
CA ALA A 275 3.01 -9.94 -8.11
C ALA A 275 2.23 -8.63 -8.31
N GLN A 276 2.66 -7.53 -7.73
CA GLN A 276 2.08 -6.21 -8.00
C GLN A 276 2.95 -5.39 -8.97
N ASP A 277 4.21 -5.78 -9.17
CA ASP A 277 5.17 -4.98 -9.92
C ASP A 277 4.81 -4.80 -11.41
N PRO A 278 4.12 -5.71 -12.11
CA PRO A 278 3.67 -5.42 -13.47
C PRO A 278 2.78 -4.17 -13.55
N ASP A 279 1.91 -3.93 -12.57
CA ASP A 279 1.10 -2.70 -12.49
C ASP A 279 2.00 -1.45 -12.35
N PHE A 280 3.12 -1.58 -11.65
CA PHE A 280 4.04 -0.47 -11.41
C PHE A 280 5.06 -0.26 -12.52
N TYR A 281 5.46 -1.27 -13.28
CA TYR A 281 6.57 -1.18 -14.23
C TYR A 281 6.16 -1.44 -15.69
N GLU A 282 4.96 -1.98 -15.90
CA GLU A 282 4.48 -2.43 -17.20
C GLU A 282 3.02 -2.06 -17.47
N TRP A 283 2.51 -1.02 -16.82
CA TRP A 283 1.13 -0.53 -16.97
C TRP A 283 0.69 -0.36 -18.44
N ASP A 284 1.58 0.17 -19.29
CA ASP A 284 1.30 0.37 -20.73
C ASP A 284 1.65 -0.85 -21.60
N THR A 285 1.89 -2.01 -21.00
CA THR A 285 2.27 -3.25 -21.70
C THR A 285 1.10 -4.23 -21.63
N PRO A 286 0.19 -4.26 -22.63
CA PRO A 286 -1.01 -5.11 -22.58
C PRO A 286 -0.70 -6.60 -22.35
N SER A 287 0.43 -7.08 -22.87
CA SER A 287 0.91 -8.45 -22.68
C SER A 287 1.40 -8.77 -21.26
N ALA A 288 1.68 -7.78 -20.42
CA ALA A 288 1.90 -8.01 -18.99
C ALA A 288 0.59 -8.32 -18.24
N HIS A 289 -0.54 -7.83 -18.78
CA HIS A 289 -1.86 -7.87 -18.17
C HIS A 289 -2.86 -8.78 -18.90
N ALA A 290 -2.41 -9.66 -19.80
CA ALA A 290 -3.30 -10.50 -20.62
C ALA A 290 -4.41 -9.70 -21.35
N GLN A 291 -4.07 -8.50 -21.84
CA GLN A 291 -4.97 -7.56 -22.49
C GLN A 291 -4.63 -7.41 -23.97
N THR A 292 -5.61 -6.91 -24.74
CA THR A 292 -5.41 -6.53 -26.15
C THR A 292 -5.05 -5.04 -26.26
N LYS A 293 -4.12 -4.67 -27.13
CA LYS A 293 -3.73 -3.26 -27.28
C LYS A 293 -4.88 -2.38 -27.80
N SER A 294 -5.07 -1.21 -27.17
CA SER A 294 -5.96 -0.14 -27.65
C SER A 294 -5.25 1.20 -27.82
N ASP A 295 -5.85 2.09 -28.58
CA ASP A 295 -5.47 3.50 -28.64
C ASP A 295 -6.18 4.26 -27.50
N ASP A 296 -5.41 4.80 -26.57
CA ASP A 296 -5.94 5.46 -25.36
C ASP A 296 -6.79 6.70 -25.65
N LYS A 297 -6.62 7.35 -26.81
CA LYS A 297 -7.35 8.57 -27.18
C LYS A 297 -8.69 8.26 -27.84
N THR A 298 -8.74 7.17 -28.60
CA THR A 298 -9.92 6.79 -29.39
C THR A 298 -10.70 5.63 -28.78
N GLY A 299 -10.11 4.88 -27.84
CA GLY A 299 -10.67 3.65 -27.28
C GLY A 299 -10.74 2.49 -28.28
N LYS A 300 -10.18 2.65 -29.48
CA LYS A 300 -10.24 1.62 -30.52
C LYS A 300 -9.19 0.55 -30.28
N THR A 301 -9.57 -0.70 -30.49
CA THR A 301 -8.65 -1.83 -30.51
C THR A 301 -7.67 -1.66 -31.66
N MET A 302 -6.37 -1.79 -31.39
CA MET A 302 -5.30 -1.61 -32.38
C MET A 302 -4.67 -2.92 -32.84
N GLU A 303 -5.02 -4.02 -32.21
CA GLU A 303 -4.39 -5.31 -32.38
C GLU A 303 -5.44 -6.40 -32.55
N ASP A 304 -5.20 -7.35 -33.44
CA ASP A 304 -6.08 -8.52 -33.56
C ASP A 304 -5.86 -9.50 -32.41
N GLN A 305 -6.90 -10.27 -32.09
CA GLN A 305 -6.89 -11.15 -30.94
C GLN A 305 -5.76 -12.20 -30.97
N ASN A 306 -5.40 -12.73 -32.13
CA ASN A 306 -4.36 -13.74 -32.22
C ASN A 306 -2.98 -13.12 -31.97
N ALA A 307 -2.71 -11.96 -32.57
CA ALA A 307 -1.48 -11.22 -32.30
C ALA A 307 -1.34 -10.84 -30.82
N ALA A 308 -2.44 -10.44 -30.16
CA ALA A 308 -2.43 -10.12 -28.74
C ALA A 308 -2.13 -11.34 -27.86
N ILE A 309 -2.72 -12.50 -28.18
CA ILE A 309 -2.46 -13.78 -27.51
C ILE A 309 -0.99 -14.21 -27.71
N ASP A 310 -0.46 -14.08 -28.93
CA ASP A 310 0.93 -14.41 -29.23
C ASP A 310 1.90 -13.49 -28.47
N ASN A 311 1.63 -12.19 -28.44
CA ASN A 311 2.42 -11.22 -27.67
C ASN A 311 2.39 -11.50 -26.15
N TYR A 312 1.24 -11.91 -25.62
CA TYR A 312 1.10 -12.36 -24.23
C TYR A 312 1.94 -13.60 -23.94
N ARG A 313 1.89 -14.62 -24.82
CA ARG A 313 2.70 -15.84 -24.69
C ARG A 313 4.20 -15.55 -24.77
N ASP A 314 4.61 -14.71 -25.70
CA ASP A 314 6.00 -14.31 -25.87
C ASP A 314 6.52 -13.55 -24.64
N TRP A 315 5.68 -12.68 -24.05
CA TRP A 315 6.01 -11.99 -22.81
C TRP A 315 6.20 -12.97 -21.64
N ILE A 316 5.27 -13.93 -21.45
CA ILE A 316 5.39 -14.97 -20.41
C ILE A 316 6.66 -15.81 -20.61
N ALA A 317 6.94 -16.22 -21.86
CA ALA A 317 8.13 -16.97 -22.20
C ALA A 317 9.42 -16.18 -21.90
N CYS A 318 9.44 -14.88 -22.22
CA CYS A 318 10.55 -13.98 -21.91
C CYS A 318 10.78 -13.88 -20.40
N ARG A 319 9.75 -13.61 -19.59
CA ARG A 319 9.86 -13.52 -18.13
C ARG A 319 10.23 -14.85 -17.49
N LYS A 320 9.73 -15.98 -18.00
CA LYS A 320 10.18 -17.33 -17.59
C LYS A 320 11.67 -17.54 -17.88
N ASN A 321 12.15 -17.14 -19.05
CA ASN A 321 13.57 -17.26 -19.37
C ASN A 321 14.43 -16.39 -18.43
N GLN A 322 13.99 -15.18 -18.10
CA GLN A 322 14.66 -14.33 -17.12
C GLN A 322 14.69 -14.97 -15.72
N LEU A 323 13.58 -15.56 -15.26
CA LEU A 323 13.51 -16.36 -14.03
C LEU A 323 14.59 -17.45 -14.01
N LEU A 324 14.68 -18.25 -15.08
CA LEU A 324 15.59 -19.38 -15.15
C LEU A 324 17.07 -18.96 -15.20
N GLN A 325 17.36 -17.77 -15.72
CA GLN A 325 18.71 -17.20 -15.77
C GLN A 325 19.17 -16.60 -14.43
N GLN A 326 18.26 -16.30 -13.49
CA GLN A 326 18.65 -15.69 -12.23
C GLN A 326 19.46 -16.65 -11.35
N LYS A 327 20.50 -16.11 -10.71
CA LYS A 327 21.34 -16.88 -9.76
C LYS A 327 20.90 -16.71 -8.32
N LYS A 328 20.35 -15.55 -7.97
CA LYS A 328 19.94 -15.22 -6.61
C LYS A 328 18.54 -15.77 -6.30
N PRO A 329 18.33 -16.50 -5.20
CA PRO A 329 17.03 -17.03 -4.81
C PRO A 329 15.92 -15.99 -4.75
N GLU A 330 16.20 -14.81 -4.21
CA GLU A 330 15.26 -13.69 -4.09
C GLU A 330 14.83 -13.15 -5.45
N PHE A 331 15.72 -13.15 -6.45
CA PHE A 331 15.38 -12.71 -7.81
C PHE A 331 14.57 -13.77 -8.56
N LYS A 332 14.75 -15.05 -8.22
CA LYS A 332 13.87 -16.11 -8.71
C LYS A 332 12.47 -15.99 -8.12
N LEU A 333 12.37 -15.75 -6.82
CA LEU A 333 11.08 -15.53 -6.15
C LEU A 333 10.36 -14.30 -6.70
N PHE A 334 11.10 -13.23 -6.99
CA PHE A 334 10.57 -12.05 -7.67
C PHE A 334 9.91 -12.41 -9.00
N PHE A 335 10.62 -13.09 -9.91
CA PHE A 335 10.01 -13.45 -11.20
C PHE A 335 8.90 -14.51 -11.11
N ILE A 336 8.89 -15.36 -10.07
CA ILE A 336 7.73 -16.23 -9.81
C ILE A 336 6.49 -15.38 -9.52
N GLY A 337 6.60 -14.41 -8.60
CA GLY A 337 5.51 -13.48 -8.31
C GLY A 337 5.06 -12.69 -9.54
N TYR A 338 6.03 -12.15 -10.27
CA TYR A 338 5.83 -11.36 -11.48
C TYR A 338 5.11 -12.14 -12.60
N LEU A 339 5.42 -13.43 -12.77
CA LEU A 339 4.70 -14.31 -13.69
C LEU A 339 3.28 -14.63 -13.21
N LEU A 340 3.11 -14.88 -11.90
CA LEU A 340 1.80 -15.21 -11.34
C LEU A 340 0.79 -14.07 -11.51
N HIS A 341 1.22 -12.82 -11.43
CA HIS A 341 0.39 -11.66 -11.79
C HIS A 341 -0.25 -11.84 -13.17
N ALA A 342 0.57 -12.02 -14.20
CA ALA A 342 0.09 -12.11 -15.58
C ALA A 342 -0.80 -13.35 -15.80
N ILE A 343 -0.55 -14.45 -15.08
CA ILE A 343 -1.41 -15.64 -15.10
C ILE A 343 -2.78 -15.37 -14.44
N GLN A 344 -2.81 -14.58 -13.38
CA GLN A 344 -4.05 -14.17 -12.71
C GLN A 344 -4.87 -13.24 -13.62
N ASP A 345 -4.21 -12.29 -14.28
CA ASP A 345 -4.84 -11.36 -15.22
C ASP A 345 -5.49 -12.04 -16.43
N LEU A 346 -4.96 -13.19 -16.87
CA LEU A 346 -5.63 -13.98 -17.91
C LEU A 346 -7.06 -14.37 -17.51
N ALA A 347 -7.29 -14.67 -16.23
CA ALA A 347 -8.60 -15.01 -15.71
C ALA A 347 -9.49 -13.77 -15.48
N SER A 348 -8.89 -12.67 -15.02
CA SER A 348 -9.58 -11.42 -14.72
C SER A 348 -9.93 -10.66 -16.00
N HIS A 349 -8.93 -10.22 -16.77
CA HIS A 349 -9.11 -9.32 -17.90
C HIS A 349 -9.56 -10.02 -19.18
N GLN A 350 -9.28 -11.31 -19.35
CA GLN A 350 -9.81 -12.12 -20.46
C GLN A 350 -9.55 -11.52 -21.86
N GLY A 351 -8.45 -10.79 -22.04
CA GLY A 351 -8.11 -10.16 -23.31
C GLY A 351 -8.79 -8.82 -23.60
N LEU A 352 -9.52 -8.25 -22.65
CA LEU A 352 -10.05 -6.89 -22.78
C LEU A 352 -8.94 -5.90 -23.11
N THR A 353 -9.29 -4.81 -23.78
CA THR A 353 -8.36 -3.67 -23.86
C THR A 353 -8.36 -2.89 -22.56
N ASN A 354 -7.30 -2.11 -22.32
CA ASN A 354 -7.28 -1.18 -21.18
C ASN A 354 -8.46 -0.20 -21.18
N ALA A 355 -8.87 0.28 -22.37
CA ALA A 355 -10.02 1.18 -22.50
C ALA A 355 -11.37 0.49 -22.21
N GLN A 356 -11.50 -0.79 -22.60
CA GLN A 356 -12.65 -1.62 -22.25
C GLN A 356 -12.72 -1.88 -20.75
N HIS A 357 -11.59 -2.26 -20.17
CA HIS A 357 -11.49 -2.50 -18.74
C HIS A 357 -11.85 -1.22 -17.96
N ALA A 358 -11.26 -0.08 -18.30
CA ALA A 358 -11.58 1.21 -17.67
C ALA A 358 -13.07 1.57 -17.80
N TYR A 359 -13.69 1.30 -18.95
CA TYR A 359 -15.13 1.50 -19.15
C TYR A 359 -15.99 0.65 -18.21
N GLU A 360 -15.67 -0.65 -18.09
CA GLU A 360 -16.36 -1.57 -17.18
C GLU A 360 -16.23 -1.11 -15.71
N SER A 361 -15.04 -0.65 -15.29
CA SER A 361 -14.81 -0.21 -13.92
C SER A 361 -15.49 1.14 -13.60
N TYR A 362 -15.45 2.13 -14.52
CA TYR A 362 -15.86 3.51 -14.21
C TYR A 362 -17.20 3.95 -14.76
N ILE A 363 -17.64 3.41 -15.90
CA ILE A 363 -18.80 3.95 -16.63
C ILE A 363 -19.97 2.97 -16.62
N ASP A 364 -19.73 1.68 -16.86
CA ASP A 364 -20.81 0.70 -17.00
C ASP A 364 -21.56 0.46 -15.65
N PRO A 365 -22.83 0.88 -15.54
CA PRO A 365 -23.60 0.69 -14.31
C PRO A 365 -24.02 -0.77 -14.05
N VAL A 366 -23.94 -1.65 -15.06
CA VAL A 366 -24.21 -3.09 -14.92
C VAL A 366 -22.99 -3.78 -14.34
N ALA A 367 -21.80 -3.51 -14.87
CA ALA A 367 -20.53 -4.02 -14.31
C ALA A 367 -20.35 -3.62 -12.84
N LYS A 368 -20.66 -2.36 -12.50
CA LYS A 368 -20.67 -1.89 -11.09
C LYS A 368 -21.61 -2.64 -10.15
N LYS A 369 -22.65 -3.31 -10.66
CA LYS A 369 -23.62 -4.08 -9.85
C LYS A 369 -23.29 -5.56 -9.75
N VAL A 370 -22.61 -6.12 -10.76
CA VAL A 370 -22.30 -7.56 -10.85
C VAL A 370 -20.88 -7.86 -10.34
N GLY A 371 -20.06 -6.82 -10.14
CA GLY A 371 -18.62 -6.93 -9.96
C GLY A 371 -17.99 -6.83 -11.35
N ASP A 372 -17.02 -5.93 -11.51
CA ASP A 372 -16.24 -5.87 -12.74
C ASP A 372 -15.38 -7.15 -12.89
N CYS A 373 -14.60 -7.21 -13.96
CA CYS A 373 -13.81 -8.38 -14.29
C CYS A 373 -12.74 -8.73 -13.22
N ASP A 374 -12.29 -7.76 -12.42
CA ASP A 374 -11.32 -7.92 -11.32
C ASP A 374 -12.01 -8.33 -10.01
N HIS A 375 -13.29 -8.00 -9.88
CA HIS A 375 -14.08 -8.24 -8.66
C HIS A 375 -14.96 -9.49 -8.70
N SER A 376 -15.04 -10.16 -9.84
CA SER A 376 -15.81 -11.40 -10.02
C SER A 376 -15.26 -12.54 -9.17
N PRO A 377 -16.04 -13.11 -8.21
CA PRO A 377 -15.60 -14.26 -7.42
C PRO A 377 -15.23 -15.47 -8.28
N LYS A 378 -15.93 -15.65 -9.40
CA LYS A 378 -15.64 -16.72 -10.36
C LYS A 378 -14.27 -16.53 -11.03
N ASN A 379 -13.94 -15.30 -11.44
CA ASN A 379 -12.64 -15.02 -12.06
C ASN A 379 -11.51 -15.25 -11.06
N ARG A 380 -11.72 -14.92 -9.77
CA ARG A 380 -10.75 -15.21 -8.72
C ARG A 380 -10.51 -16.70 -8.50
N GLU A 381 -11.57 -17.50 -8.46
CA GLU A 381 -11.43 -18.95 -8.35
C GLU A 381 -10.60 -19.50 -9.52
N ILE A 382 -10.84 -19.01 -10.74
CA ILE A 382 -10.06 -19.37 -11.93
C ILE A 382 -8.61 -18.86 -11.81
N ALA A 383 -8.38 -17.63 -11.36
CA ALA A 383 -7.04 -17.05 -11.17
C ALA A 383 -6.21 -17.86 -10.17
N ILE A 384 -6.82 -18.31 -9.07
CA ILE A 384 -6.19 -19.20 -8.08
C ILE A 384 -5.85 -20.55 -8.73
N GLN A 385 -6.79 -21.13 -9.49
CA GLN A 385 -6.59 -22.41 -10.16
C GLN A 385 -5.46 -22.33 -11.20
N TYR A 386 -5.47 -21.32 -12.07
CA TYR A 386 -4.43 -21.11 -13.07
C TYR A 386 -3.07 -20.87 -12.42
N SER A 387 -3.01 -20.03 -11.38
CA SER A 387 -1.78 -19.80 -10.61
C SER A 387 -1.25 -21.09 -9.99
N HIS A 388 -2.14 -21.89 -9.41
CA HIS A 388 -1.78 -23.17 -8.80
C HIS A 388 -1.20 -24.13 -9.84
N ASP A 389 -1.90 -24.35 -10.95
CA ASP A 389 -1.50 -25.32 -11.97
C ASP A 389 -0.21 -24.89 -12.69
N TYR A 390 -0.07 -23.59 -12.96
CA TYR A 390 1.16 -23.05 -13.52
C TYR A 390 2.34 -23.23 -12.58
N LEU A 391 2.17 -22.90 -11.29
CA LEU A 391 3.23 -23.06 -10.30
C LEU A 391 3.59 -24.54 -10.08
N ASP A 392 2.61 -25.44 -10.02
CA ASP A 392 2.85 -26.89 -9.91
C ASP A 392 3.69 -27.39 -11.08
N LYS A 393 3.27 -27.06 -12.31
CA LYS A 393 3.99 -27.44 -13.52
C LYS A 393 5.40 -26.87 -13.55
N LEU A 394 5.56 -25.59 -13.19
CA LEU A 394 6.86 -24.91 -13.13
C LEU A 394 7.81 -25.58 -12.12
N LEU A 395 7.32 -25.90 -10.93
CA LEU A 395 8.10 -26.58 -9.89
C LEU A 395 8.44 -28.02 -10.26
N ALA A 396 7.56 -28.72 -10.96
CA ALA A 396 7.80 -30.07 -11.46
C ALA A 396 8.85 -30.09 -12.60
N THR A 397 8.77 -29.14 -13.54
CA THR A 397 9.72 -29.02 -14.66
C THR A 397 11.09 -28.54 -14.20
N TYR A 398 11.16 -27.63 -13.22
CA TYR A 398 12.42 -27.05 -12.71
C TYR A 398 12.60 -27.31 -11.21
N PRO A 399 13.08 -28.51 -10.80
CA PRO A 399 13.19 -28.90 -9.39
C PRO A 399 14.07 -27.97 -8.52
N ASP A 400 14.99 -27.23 -9.13
CA ASP A 400 15.79 -26.23 -8.42
C ASP A 400 14.94 -25.08 -7.86
N LEU A 401 13.80 -24.76 -8.49
CA LEU A 401 12.85 -23.78 -7.96
C LEU A 401 12.13 -24.30 -6.71
N ALA A 402 11.92 -25.61 -6.58
CA ALA A 402 11.31 -26.19 -5.37
C ALA A 402 12.17 -26.00 -4.11
N LYS A 403 13.49 -25.77 -4.26
CA LYS A 403 14.38 -25.43 -3.13
C LYS A 403 14.03 -24.08 -2.51
N LEU A 404 13.42 -23.17 -3.27
CA LEU A 404 13.01 -21.85 -2.81
C LEU A 404 11.90 -21.90 -1.75
N LYS A 405 11.17 -23.02 -1.64
CA LYS A 405 10.17 -23.23 -0.58
C LYS A 405 10.72 -23.05 0.83
N LYS A 406 12.01 -23.34 1.00
CA LYS A 406 12.72 -23.22 2.29
C LYS A 406 13.58 -21.97 2.38
N TYR A 407 13.43 -21.03 1.45
CA TYR A 407 14.18 -19.79 1.48
C TYR A 407 13.96 -19.09 2.81
N LYS A 408 15.06 -18.72 3.45
CA LYS A 408 15.05 -17.89 4.65
C LYS A 408 15.85 -16.67 4.27
N GLY A 409 15.23 -15.52 4.26
CA GLY A 409 15.92 -14.30 3.87
C GLY A 409 17.09 -14.03 4.80
N GLY A 410 18.15 -13.42 4.28
CA GLY A 410 19.22 -12.90 5.13
C GLY A 410 18.65 -11.84 6.08
N PHE A 411 19.10 -11.79 7.33
CA PHE A 411 18.64 -10.82 8.33
C PHE A 411 18.69 -9.41 7.75
N SER A 412 17.52 -8.85 7.40
CA SER A 412 17.35 -7.55 6.75
C SER A 412 16.32 -6.75 7.53
N LEU A 413 16.74 -5.57 8.01
CA LEU A 413 15.89 -4.63 8.76
C LEU A 413 14.80 -3.97 7.91
N LEU A 414 14.89 -4.04 6.58
CA LEU A 414 13.95 -3.46 5.61
C LEU A 414 12.93 -4.48 5.06
N GLY A 415 12.85 -5.65 5.68
CA GLY A 415 12.13 -6.81 5.12
C GLY A 415 12.93 -7.49 4.02
N HIS A 416 12.44 -8.65 3.57
CA HIS A 416 13.06 -9.42 2.50
C HIS A 416 12.51 -8.98 1.14
N LYS A 417 12.47 -7.69 0.81
CA LYS A 417 11.98 -7.23 -0.51
C LYS A 417 13.13 -7.01 -1.48
N VAL A 418 12.89 -7.25 -2.77
CA VAL A 418 13.82 -6.83 -3.82
C VAL A 418 13.82 -5.30 -3.88
N SER A 419 15.00 -4.68 -3.77
CA SER A 419 15.10 -3.22 -3.75
C SER A 419 14.60 -2.61 -5.07
N LYS A 420 14.16 -1.35 -5.05
CA LYS A 420 13.70 -0.67 -6.26
C LYS A 420 14.75 -0.72 -7.37
N ASP A 421 16.00 -0.36 -7.05
CA ASP A 421 17.11 -0.35 -8.01
C ASP A 421 17.37 -1.76 -8.57
N ASP A 422 17.24 -2.79 -7.74
CA ASP A 422 17.32 -4.18 -8.21
C ASP A 422 16.17 -4.53 -9.14
N LYS A 423 14.92 -4.13 -8.83
CA LYS A 423 13.75 -4.35 -9.70
C LYS A 423 13.94 -3.66 -11.06
N GLU A 424 14.32 -2.39 -11.04
CA GLU A 424 14.59 -1.61 -12.27
C GLU A 424 15.65 -2.27 -13.13
N ARG A 425 16.74 -2.76 -12.52
CA ARG A 425 17.80 -3.49 -13.22
C ARG A 425 17.34 -4.87 -13.73
N LEU A 426 16.50 -5.58 -12.97
CA LEU A 426 15.99 -6.89 -13.39
C LEU A 426 15.02 -6.78 -14.57
N LEU A 427 14.24 -5.70 -14.60
CA LEU A 427 13.23 -5.46 -15.62
C LEU A 427 13.76 -4.67 -16.82
N ASP A 428 14.94 -4.05 -16.69
CA ASP A 428 15.52 -3.09 -17.66
C ASP A 428 14.56 -1.92 -17.92
N LYS A 429 13.99 -1.39 -16.83
CA LYS A 429 13.01 -0.29 -16.84
C LYS A 429 13.28 0.67 -15.69
N GLU A 430 13.17 1.96 -15.95
CA GLU A 430 13.32 3.01 -14.93
C GLU A 430 11.95 3.48 -14.42
N GLY A 431 11.83 3.69 -13.11
CA GLY A 431 10.68 4.35 -12.51
C GLY A 431 9.46 3.45 -12.28
N TRP A 432 8.42 4.06 -11.70
CA TRP A 432 7.09 3.47 -11.56
C TRP A 432 6.16 4.20 -12.53
N ASP A 433 5.43 3.45 -13.36
CA ASP A 433 4.47 3.92 -14.36
C ASP A 433 3.16 4.43 -13.73
N LEU A 434 2.88 4.15 -12.45
CA LEU A 434 1.67 4.60 -11.76
C LEU A 434 1.72 6.08 -11.30
N SER A 435 1.82 6.99 -12.27
CA SER A 435 1.66 8.43 -12.03
C SER A 435 0.18 8.85 -12.08
N ILE A 436 -0.16 9.97 -11.41
CA ILE A 436 -1.50 10.59 -11.54
C ILE A 436 -1.85 10.85 -13.01
N GLY A 437 -0.86 11.17 -13.84
CA GLY A 437 -1.05 11.36 -15.28
C GLY A 437 -1.50 10.07 -15.99
N LYS A 438 -0.93 8.93 -15.62
CA LYS A 438 -1.27 7.61 -16.17
C LYS A 438 -2.64 7.13 -15.72
N TYR A 439 -2.98 7.34 -14.45
CA TYR A 439 -4.34 7.12 -13.95
C TYR A 439 -5.38 8.00 -14.68
N THR A 440 -5.04 9.26 -14.97
CA THR A 440 -5.92 10.16 -15.73
C THR A 440 -6.12 9.65 -17.15
N ILE A 441 -5.04 9.21 -17.83
CA ILE A 441 -5.12 8.60 -19.17
C ILE A 441 -6.01 7.36 -19.15
N TYR A 442 -5.84 6.48 -18.16
CA TYR A 442 -6.68 5.29 -18.00
C TYR A 442 -8.16 5.64 -17.84
N LYS A 443 -8.48 6.62 -16.98
CA LYS A 443 -9.86 7.10 -16.82
C LYS A 443 -10.41 7.74 -18.10
N ASP A 444 -9.63 8.56 -18.78
CA ASP A 444 -10.04 9.21 -20.03
C ASP A 444 -10.28 8.18 -21.15
N SER A 445 -9.55 7.06 -21.13
CA SER A 445 -9.74 5.96 -22.08
C SER A 445 -11.11 5.29 -21.94
N ALA A 446 -11.70 5.27 -20.73
CA ALA A 446 -13.07 4.80 -20.51
C ALA A 446 -14.08 5.64 -21.31
N GLU A 447 -13.94 6.97 -21.25
CA GLU A 447 -14.81 7.89 -21.98
C GLU A 447 -14.59 7.81 -23.50
N ALA A 448 -13.35 7.55 -23.93
CA ALA A 448 -13.05 7.30 -25.33
C ALA A 448 -13.73 6.03 -25.83
N TYR A 449 -13.62 4.92 -25.10
CA TYR A 449 -14.27 3.65 -25.45
C TYR A 449 -15.80 3.77 -25.48
N ALA A 450 -16.39 4.47 -24.50
CA ALA A 450 -17.84 4.71 -24.45
C ALA A 450 -18.40 5.31 -25.76
N LYS A 451 -17.60 6.11 -26.48
CA LYS A 451 -17.99 6.74 -27.75
C LYS A 451 -17.92 5.80 -28.95
N VAL A 452 -17.18 4.70 -28.85
CA VAL A 452 -16.92 3.76 -29.96
C VAL A 452 -17.42 2.35 -29.70
N MET A 453 -17.99 2.06 -28.53
CA MET A 453 -18.39 0.70 -28.11
C MET A 453 -19.40 0.02 -29.04
N SER A 454 -20.21 0.77 -29.79
CA SER A 454 -21.14 0.19 -30.79
C SER A 454 -20.39 -0.41 -31.98
N ASP A 455 -19.26 0.17 -32.33
CA ASP A 455 -18.46 -0.14 -33.51
C ASP A 455 -17.19 -0.93 -33.14
N ASN A 456 -16.88 -1.02 -31.84
CA ASN A 456 -15.76 -1.75 -31.27
C ASN A 456 -16.26 -2.67 -30.14
N PRO A 457 -16.78 -3.86 -30.46
CA PRO A 457 -17.38 -4.75 -29.48
C PRO A 457 -16.34 -5.27 -28.46
N ARG A 458 -16.85 -5.71 -27.30
CA ARG A 458 -16.05 -6.31 -26.22
C ARG A 458 -15.22 -7.48 -26.76
N ILE A 459 -13.92 -7.48 -26.48
CA ILE A 459 -13.02 -8.58 -26.82
C ILE A 459 -13.06 -9.63 -25.71
N THR A 460 -12.94 -10.91 -26.07
CA THR A 460 -12.83 -12.00 -25.09
C THR A 460 -11.96 -13.10 -25.65
N TRP A 461 -10.89 -13.42 -24.95
CA TRP A 461 -9.98 -14.50 -25.31
C TRP A 461 -10.54 -15.87 -24.90
N PRO A 462 -10.18 -16.97 -25.60
CA PRO A 462 -10.44 -18.33 -25.16
C PRO A 462 -9.47 -18.72 -24.04
N CYS A 463 -9.65 -18.13 -22.85
CA CYS A 463 -8.67 -18.14 -21.75
C CYS A 463 -8.20 -19.55 -21.35
N ASP A 464 -9.11 -20.53 -21.27
CA ASP A 464 -8.74 -21.92 -20.96
C ASP A 464 -7.79 -22.52 -22.02
N GLY A 465 -8.02 -22.23 -23.31
CA GLY A 465 -7.14 -22.67 -24.38
C GLY A 465 -5.80 -21.93 -24.36
N VAL A 466 -5.83 -20.62 -24.08
CA VAL A 466 -4.60 -19.82 -23.93
C VAL A 466 -3.76 -20.35 -22.77
N PHE A 467 -4.38 -20.64 -21.64
CA PHE A 467 -3.72 -21.17 -20.45
C PHE A 467 -3.19 -22.60 -20.66
N ALA A 468 -3.95 -23.47 -21.33
CA ALA A 468 -3.50 -24.81 -21.67
C ALA A 468 -2.24 -24.78 -22.55
N ASP A 469 -2.19 -23.88 -23.53
CA ASP A 469 -1.00 -23.70 -24.38
C ASP A 469 0.18 -23.15 -23.56
N LEU A 470 -0.05 -22.20 -22.63
CA LEU A 470 1.00 -21.75 -21.72
C LEU A 470 1.56 -22.91 -20.88
N LEU A 471 0.70 -23.72 -20.25
CA LEU A 471 1.12 -24.89 -19.46
C LEU A 471 1.93 -25.91 -20.28
N ALA A 472 1.61 -26.08 -21.57
CA ALA A 472 2.36 -26.96 -22.45
C ALA A 472 3.80 -26.46 -22.73
N THR A 473 4.04 -25.16 -22.59
CA THR A 473 5.35 -24.54 -22.83
C THR A 473 6.21 -24.37 -21.57
N VAL A 474 5.68 -24.63 -20.36
CA VAL A 474 6.41 -24.50 -19.09
C VAL A 474 7.54 -25.51 -19.01
#